data_AF-A0A4R9AL92-F1
#
_entry.id   AF-A0A4R9AL92-F1
#
_cell.length_a   1.000
_cell.length_b   1.000
_cell.length_c   1.000
_cell.angle_alpha   90.00
_cell.angle_beta   90.00
_cell.angle_gamma   90.00
#
_symmetry.space_group_name_H-M   'P 1'
#
loop_
_entity.id
_entity.type
_entity.pdbx_description
1 polymer ?
#
loop_
_entity_poly.entity_id
_entity_poly.type
_entity_poly.pdbx_seq_one_letter_code
_entity_poly.pdbx_strand_id
1 'polypeptide(L)'
;MAVLPDADLEMTADAAINAASGSAGERCMAVCVLVVVVAIADDHAVAIEKRMKKLIIGPGTDPASQMGPLITGEHRDRVASYLAGAEAAGASMVVDGRAQNFDSEMVGINVPIPVPVGSFSFGKWKNSLFGDAHIYGPDSIRSYTRGTVVTSRWPDPETPEINLGFSQMS
;
A
#
# COMPACT_ATOMS: atom_id res chain seq x y z
N MET A 1 2.39 9.64 -4.47
CA MET A 1 2.15 10.75 -3.53
C MET A 1 2.11 12.04 -4.32
N ALA A 2 1.19 12.96 -4.01
CA ALA A 2 1.22 14.30 -4.59
C ALA A 2 1.91 15.25 -3.61
N VAL A 3 2.68 16.22 -4.13
CA VAL A 3 3.35 17.27 -3.33
C VAL A 3 2.96 18.63 -3.89
N LEU A 4 2.34 19.45 -3.05
CA LEU A 4 1.83 20.78 -3.38
C LEU A 4 2.82 21.87 -2.93
N PRO A 5 2.77 23.09 -3.50
CA PRO A 5 3.74 24.16 -3.21
C PRO A 5 3.77 24.66 -1.76
N ASP A 6 2.75 24.34 -0.96
CA ASP A 6 2.60 24.65 0.46
C ASP A 6 3.09 23.53 1.41
N ALA A 7 3.57 22.41 0.86
CA ALA A 7 4.10 21.29 1.65
C ALA A 7 5.51 21.58 2.22
N ASP A 8 5.75 21.21 3.47
CA ASP A 8 7.10 21.17 4.05
C ASP A 8 7.97 20.15 3.28
N LEU A 9 8.97 20.62 2.55
CA LEU A 9 9.75 19.79 1.63
C LEU A 9 10.66 18.78 2.36
N GLU A 10 11.14 19.06 3.57
CA GLU A 10 12.01 18.15 4.31
C GLU A 10 11.19 17.06 5.01
N MET A 11 10.06 17.42 5.63
CA MET A 11 9.10 16.46 6.18
C MET A 11 8.48 15.60 5.06
N THR A 12 8.19 16.19 3.91
CA THR A 12 7.72 15.45 2.73
C THR A 12 8.80 14.53 2.19
N ALA A 13 10.06 14.97 2.10
CA ALA A 13 11.17 14.14 1.63
C ALA A 13 11.51 12.98 2.58
N ASP A 14 11.48 13.18 3.90
CA ASP A 14 11.58 12.06 4.86
C ASP A 14 10.39 11.11 4.71
N ALA A 15 9.16 11.63 4.73
CA ALA A 15 7.96 10.82 4.52
C ALA A 15 8.01 10.03 3.20
N ALA A 16 8.56 10.61 2.13
CA ALA A 16 8.63 10.02 0.80
C ALA A 16 9.77 9.01 0.59
N ILE A 17 10.99 9.28 1.07
CA ILE A 17 12.07 8.28 1.08
C ILE A 17 11.74 7.13 2.04
N ASN A 18 10.96 7.41 3.07
CA ASN A 18 10.39 6.38 3.88
C ASN A 18 9.19 5.67 3.19
N ALA A 19 8.44 6.29 2.28
CA ALA A 19 7.22 5.71 1.71
C ALA A 19 7.39 5.02 0.35
N ALA A 20 8.39 5.31 -0.49
CA ALA A 20 8.65 4.70 -1.82
C ALA A 20 9.03 3.20 -1.82
N SER A 21 8.67 2.51 -0.74
CA SER A 21 9.69 1.79 -0.02
C SER A 21 9.09 0.67 0.84
N GLY A 22 9.89 -0.35 1.10
CA GLY A 22 9.85 -1.05 2.38
C GLY A 22 9.77 -2.53 2.31
N SER A 23 10.42 -3.14 3.29
CA SER A 23 10.95 -4.48 3.11
C SER A 23 11.70 -4.49 1.76
N ALA A 24 12.76 -3.68 1.69
CA ALA A 24 13.48 -3.23 0.49
C ALA A 24 12.70 -2.50 -0.64
N GLY A 25 11.36 -2.52 -0.63
CA GLY A 25 10.49 -2.00 -1.69
C GLY A 25 9.27 -2.90 -1.94
N GLU A 26 9.31 -4.11 -1.39
CA GLU A 26 8.45 -5.26 -1.69
C GLU A 26 7.08 -5.21 -0.98
N ARG A 27 6.52 -4.01 -0.83
CA ARG A 27 5.21 -3.75 -0.21
C ARG A 27 4.22 -3.24 -1.25
N CYS A 28 3.05 -3.89 -1.37
CA CYS A 28 2.02 -3.53 -2.34
C CYS A 28 1.42 -2.10 -2.18
N MET A 29 1.75 -1.40 -1.10
CA MET A 29 1.32 -0.03 -0.81
C MET A 29 2.48 0.98 -0.77
N ALA A 30 3.70 0.57 -1.15
CA ALA A 30 4.84 1.45 -1.37
C ALA A 30 4.52 2.54 -2.41
N VAL A 31 5.04 3.75 -2.18
CA VAL A 31 4.82 4.96 -2.98
C VAL A 31 5.87 5.06 -4.09
N CYS A 32 5.81 4.13 -5.05
CA CYS A 32 6.76 4.08 -6.18
C CYS A 32 6.75 5.31 -7.10
N VAL A 33 5.83 6.27 -6.92
CA VAL A 33 5.73 7.50 -7.73
C VAL A 33 5.39 8.72 -6.85
N LEU A 34 6.17 9.79 -7.02
CA LEU A 34 5.84 11.13 -6.57
C LEU A 34 5.37 11.98 -7.77
N VAL A 35 4.40 12.86 -7.52
CA VAL A 35 3.92 13.88 -8.46
C VAL A 35 4.05 15.22 -7.76
N VAL A 36 5.11 15.95 -8.09
CA VAL A 36 5.47 17.23 -7.47
C VAL A 36 5.02 18.38 -8.39
N VAL A 37 4.42 19.43 -7.84
CA VAL A 37 4.08 20.62 -8.63
C VAL A 37 5.36 21.33 -9.07
N VAL A 38 5.46 21.66 -10.36
CA VAL A 38 6.70 22.14 -11.01
C VAL A 38 7.43 23.28 -10.28
N ALA A 39 6.68 24.17 -9.61
CA ALA A 39 7.22 25.31 -8.87
C ALA A 39 8.12 24.95 -7.66
N ILE A 40 8.11 23.69 -7.21
CA ILE A 40 8.94 23.17 -6.10
C ILE A 40 9.68 21.87 -6.49
N ALA A 41 9.72 21.51 -7.78
CA ALA A 41 10.22 20.21 -8.22
C ALA A 41 11.71 20.00 -7.93
N ASP A 42 12.54 20.97 -8.24
CA ASP A 42 14.00 20.89 -8.08
C ASP A 42 14.41 20.92 -6.59
N ASP A 43 13.82 21.84 -5.81
CA ASP A 43 14.05 21.93 -4.35
C ASP A 43 13.66 20.63 -3.64
N HIS A 44 12.51 20.04 -4.02
CA HIS A 44 12.08 18.75 -3.49
C HIS A 44 13.00 17.60 -3.94
N ALA A 45 13.53 17.64 -5.16
CA ALA A 45 14.51 16.65 -5.62
C ALA A 45 15.82 16.71 -4.81
N VAL A 46 16.30 17.91 -4.45
CA VAL A 46 17.45 18.10 -3.56
C VAL A 46 17.17 17.59 -2.14
N ALA A 47 15.98 17.86 -1.58
CA ALA A 47 15.58 17.33 -0.27
C ALA A 47 15.52 15.78 -0.27
N ILE A 48 14.99 15.19 -1.33
CA ILE A 48 14.96 13.74 -1.60
C ILE A 48 16.38 13.15 -1.67
N GLU A 49 17.29 13.75 -2.44
CA GLU A 49 18.69 13.33 -2.57
C GLU A 49 19.43 13.37 -1.22
N LYS A 50 19.31 14.50 -0.52
CA LYS A 50 19.86 14.76 0.82
C LYS A 50 19.37 13.75 1.86
N ARG A 51 18.14 13.23 1.69
CA ARG A 51 17.55 12.23 2.59
C ARG A 51 17.93 10.79 2.22
N MET A 52 18.04 10.46 0.93
CA MET A 52 18.55 9.18 0.45
C MET A 52 19.98 8.91 0.92
N LYS A 53 20.85 9.93 0.83
CA LYS A 53 22.26 9.85 1.26
C LYS A 53 22.49 9.58 2.76
N LYS A 54 21.43 9.52 3.57
CA LYS A 54 21.45 9.22 5.01
C LYS A 54 20.80 7.88 5.38
N LEU A 55 20.32 7.13 4.39
CA LEU A 55 19.64 5.85 4.59
C LEU A 55 20.65 4.76 5.00
N ILE A 56 20.41 4.07 6.11
CA ILE A 56 21.30 3.01 6.60
C ILE A 56 20.88 1.66 5.99
N ILE A 57 21.75 1.13 5.14
CA ILE A 57 21.60 -0.11 4.37
C ILE A 57 22.37 -1.23 5.08
N GLY A 58 21.73 -2.39 5.30
CA GLY A 58 22.43 -3.54 5.89
C GLY A 58 21.57 -4.77 6.14
N PRO A 59 22.09 -5.78 6.86
CA PRO A 59 21.36 -7.03 7.14
C PRO A 59 20.23 -6.80 8.15
N GLY A 60 19.12 -7.51 8.00
CA GLY A 60 17.99 -7.46 8.95
C GLY A 60 18.28 -7.97 10.37
N THR A 61 19.51 -8.40 10.65
CA THR A 61 20.02 -8.75 11.99
C THR A 61 20.68 -7.56 12.70
N ASP A 62 21.02 -6.49 11.98
CA ASP A 62 21.59 -5.27 12.55
C ASP A 62 20.48 -4.28 12.96
N PRO A 63 20.38 -3.87 14.24
CA PRO A 63 19.36 -2.91 14.68
C PRO A 63 19.60 -1.47 14.21
N ALA A 64 20.78 -1.14 13.65
CA ALA A 64 21.02 0.18 13.02
C ALA A 64 20.50 0.25 11.58
N SER A 65 20.35 -0.89 10.90
CA SER A 65 19.86 -0.99 9.53
C SER A 65 18.39 -0.57 9.44
N GLN A 66 18.13 0.52 8.72
CA GLN A 66 16.77 1.03 8.48
C GLN A 66 16.01 0.18 7.44
N MET A 67 16.70 -0.82 6.88
CA MET A 67 16.41 -1.36 5.56
C MET A 67 17.23 -2.62 5.28
N GLY A 68 16.55 -3.73 4.99
CA GLY A 68 17.16 -4.99 4.52
C GLY A 68 17.28 -5.11 3.00
N PRO A 69 17.74 -6.27 2.50
CA PRO A 69 17.82 -6.59 1.07
C PRO A 69 16.47 -6.94 0.43
N LEU A 70 16.45 -6.93 -0.90
CA LEU A 70 15.42 -7.58 -1.73
C LEU A 70 15.46 -9.12 -1.56
N ILE A 71 14.33 -9.78 -1.80
CA ILE A 71 14.10 -11.20 -1.47
C ILE A 71 15.01 -12.20 -2.21
N THR A 72 15.45 -11.89 -3.43
CA THR A 72 16.34 -12.75 -4.24
C THR A 72 17.24 -11.94 -5.17
N GLY A 73 18.37 -12.54 -5.59
CA GLY A 73 19.23 -11.99 -6.64
C GLY A 73 18.50 -11.77 -7.98
N GLU A 74 17.63 -12.69 -8.38
CA GLU A 74 16.77 -12.51 -9.57
C GLU A 74 15.85 -11.28 -9.45
N HIS A 75 15.37 -10.97 -8.25
CA HIS A 75 14.54 -9.78 -8.05
C HIS A 75 15.38 -8.50 -8.05
N ARG A 76 16.57 -8.52 -7.42
CA ARG A 76 17.57 -7.44 -7.51
C ARG A 76 17.91 -7.12 -8.97
N ASP A 77 18.22 -8.12 -9.77
CA ASP A 77 18.63 -7.93 -11.17
C ASP A 77 17.47 -7.41 -12.03
N ARG A 78 16.23 -7.83 -11.73
CA ARG A 78 15.02 -7.25 -12.31
C ARG A 78 14.83 -5.78 -11.93
N VAL A 79 15.00 -5.42 -10.66
CA VAL A 79 14.93 -4.02 -10.19
C VAL A 79 16.01 -3.16 -10.85
N ALA A 80 17.24 -3.65 -10.97
CA ALA A 80 18.32 -2.97 -11.67
C ALA A 80 18.00 -2.73 -13.16
N SER A 81 17.32 -3.68 -13.82
CA SER A 81 16.90 -3.52 -15.22
C SER A 81 15.87 -2.40 -15.42
N TYR A 82 15.00 -2.12 -14.43
CA TYR A 82 14.07 -0.98 -14.49
C TYR A 82 14.81 0.36 -14.40
N LEU A 83 15.88 0.46 -13.60
CA LEU A 83 16.70 1.66 -13.51
C LEU A 83 17.42 1.96 -14.84
N ALA A 84 18.01 0.93 -15.46
CA ALA A 84 18.61 1.04 -16.79
C ALA A 84 17.57 1.39 -17.88
N GLY A 85 16.36 0.84 -17.79
CA GLY A 85 15.25 1.17 -18.69
C GLY A 85 14.76 2.62 -18.56
N ALA A 86 14.72 3.16 -17.33
CA ALA A 86 14.36 4.55 -17.09
C ALA A 86 15.42 5.53 -17.61
N GLU A 87 16.70 5.22 -17.38
CA GLU A 87 17.86 5.96 -17.92
C GLU A 87 17.85 5.98 -19.46
N ALA A 88 17.62 4.82 -20.09
CA ALA A 88 17.46 4.71 -21.55
C ALA A 88 16.20 5.43 -22.10
N ALA A 89 15.19 5.65 -21.27
CA ALA A 89 14.00 6.46 -21.60
C ALA A 89 14.19 7.97 -21.36
N GLY A 90 15.38 8.41 -20.94
CA GLY A 90 15.71 9.82 -20.72
C GLY A 90 15.38 10.36 -19.32
N ALA A 91 15.14 9.49 -18.33
CA ALA A 91 14.95 9.92 -16.95
C ALA A 91 16.29 10.36 -16.31
N SER A 92 16.27 11.47 -15.57
CA SER A 92 17.44 11.94 -14.81
C SER A 92 17.62 11.12 -13.52
N MET A 93 18.77 10.46 -13.36
CA MET A 93 19.11 9.66 -12.19
C MET A 93 19.75 10.53 -11.10
N VAL A 94 18.94 10.98 -10.14
CA VAL A 94 19.40 11.87 -9.03
C VAL A 94 20.22 11.11 -7.98
N VAL A 95 19.91 9.83 -7.74
CA VAL A 95 20.67 8.94 -6.85
C VAL A 95 20.73 7.55 -7.48
N ASP A 96 21.94 7.06 -7.77
CA ASP A 96 22.14 5.69 -8.25
C ASP A 96 22.52 4.74 -7.11
N GLY A 97 21.68 3.73 -6.86
CA GLY A 97 21.94 2.67 -5.88
C GLY A 97 22.72 1.47 -6.43
N ARG A 98 22.93 1.38 -7.75
CA ARG A 98 23.53 0.20 -8.42
C ARG A 98 25.01 -0.02 -8.07
N ALA A 99 25.71 1.04 -7.69
CA ALA A 99 27.18 1.06 -7.54
C ALA A 99 27.69 0.97 -6.09
N GLN A 100 26.83 0.65 -5.10
CA GLN A 100 27.27 0.53 -3.72
C GLN A 100 27.92 -0.85 -3.45
N ASN A 101 29.25 -0.85 -3.35
CA ASN A 101 30.00 -2.01 -2.86
C ASN A 101 29.79 -2.18 -1.35
N PHE A 102 29.01 -3.19 -0.98
CA PHE A 102 29.00 -3.78 0.36
C PHE A 102 29.71 -5.14 0.30
N ASP A 103 30.27 -5.62 1.40
CA ASP A 103 30.82 -6.98 1.52
C ASP A 103 29.72 -8.08 1.55
N SER A 104 28.54 -7.80 0.99
CA SER A 104 27.38 -8.70 0.85
C SER A 104 26.34 -8.14 -0.15
N GLU A 105 25.62 -9.00 -0.86
CA GLU A 105 24.80 -8.63 -2.03
C GLU A 105 23.44 -7.94 -1.70
N MET A 106 23.40 -6.67 -1.26
CA MET A 106 22.17 -6.05 -0.69
C MET A 106 21.84 -4.59 -1.13
N VAL A 107 20.56 -4.29 -1.43
CA VAL A 107 19.98 -2.96 -1.83
C VAL A 107 18.48 -2.85 -1.41
N GLY A 108 17.91 -1.65 -1.12
CA GLY A 108 16.49 -1.44 -0.70
C GLY A 108 16.08 0.03 -0.30
N ILE A 109 14.95 0.25 0.45
CA ILE A 109 14.52 1.53 1.15
C ILE A 109 13.42 1.31 2.29
N ASN A 110 13.17 2.19 3.33
CA ASN A 110 11.81 2.60 3.95
C ASN A 110 11.61 3.18 5.41
N VAL A 111 10.38 3.71 5.65
CA VAL A 111 9.37 3.44 6.75
C VAL A 111 7.84 3.30 6.30
N PRO A 112 6.91 4.30 6.15
CA PRO A 112 5.44 4.10 6.32
C PRO A 112 4.53 3.89 5.05
N ILE A 113 3.24 3.56 5.25
CA ILE A 113 2.20 3.15 4.26
C ILE A 113 0.75 3.43 4.80
N PRO A 114 -0.24 3.92 4.01
CA PRO A 114 -1.63 4.11 4.46
C PRO A 114 -2.46 2.82 4.38
N VAL A 115 -2.03 1.78 5.11
CA VAL A 115 -2.82 0.56 5.33
C VAL A 115 -3.90 0.87 6.38
N PRO A 116 -5.18 0.55 6.13
CA PRO A 116 -6.23 0.67 7.14
C PRO A 116 -5.93 -0.23 8.34
N VAL A 117 -6.13 0.27 9.56
CA VAL A 117 -6.08 -0.57 10.77
C VAL A 117 -7.21 -1.60 10.72
N GLY A 118 -6.99 -2.80 11.28
CA GLY A 118 -7.82 -3.99 11.02
C GLY A 118 -9.34 -3.92 11.32
N SER A 119 -9.79 -2.86 12.00
CA SER A 119 -11.22 -2.51 12.16
C SER A 119 -11.88 -2.00 10.86
N PHE A 120 -11.09 -1.65 9.86
CA PHE A 120 -11.51 -1.27 8.50
C PHE A 120 -10.99 -2.30 7.50
N SER A 121 -11.67 -2.46 6.37
CA SER A 121 -11.30 -3.41 5.32
C SER A 121 -10.23 -2.83 4.37
N PHE A 122 -9.33 -3.66 3.86
CA PHE A 122 -8.25 -3.25 2.94
C PHE A 122 -8.42 -3.82 1.53
N GLY A 123 -8.39 -2.95 0.53
CA GLY A 123 -8.09 -3.32 -0.84
C GLY A 123 -7.91 -2.08 -1.70
N LYS A 124 -7.51 -2.31 -2.95
CA LYS A 124 -7.38 -1.28 -4.00
C LYS A 124 -8.49 -1.49 -5.03
N TRP A 125 -8.60 -0.61 -6.01
CA TRP A 125 -9.54 -0.77 -7.13
C TRP A 125 -8.81 -1.07 -8.44
N LYS A 126 -9.56 -1.34 -9.52
CA LYS A 126 -9.03 -1.74 -10.84
C LYS A 126 -8.22 -3.03 -10.72
N ASN A 127 -7.12 -3.18 -11.46
CA ASN A 127 -6.26 -4.37 -11.53
C ASN A 127 -5.47 -4.69 -10.23
N SER A 128 -5.95 -4.26 -9.07
CA SER A 128 -5.30 -4.40 -7.76
C SER A 128 -6.22 -4.98 -6.67
N LEU A 129 -7.44 -5.39 -7.04
CA LEU A 129 -8.32 -6.28 -6.30
C LEU A 129 -9.23 -7.00 -7.31
N PHE A 130 -9.58 -8.27 -7.04
CA PHE A 130 -10.53 -9.02 -7.84
C PHE A 130 -11.58 -9.64 -6.90
N GLY A 131 -12.87 -9.33 -7.13
CA GLY A 131 -13.98 -9.63 -6.22
C GLY A 131 -14.70 -8.36 -5.73
N ASP A 132 -15.76 -8.53 -4.93
CA ASP A 132 -16.60 -7.45 -4.38
C ASP A 132 -16.40 -7.20 -2.87
N ALA A 133 -15.50 -7.97 -2.23
CA ALA A 133 -15.15 -7.85 -0.82
C ALA A 133 -13.67 -7.51 -0.65
N HIS A 134 -13.37 -6.59 0.25
CA HIS A 134 -12.01 -6.23 0.65
C HIS A 134 -11.45 -7.21 1.71
N ILE A 135 -10.13 -7.18 1.92
CA ILE A 135 -9.41 -8.07 2.85
C ILE A 135 -9.59 -7.58 4.29
N TYR A 136 -9.79 -8.51 5.24
CA TYR A 136 -10.07 -8.26 6.66
C TYR A 136 -11.22 -7.25 6.91
N GLY A 137 -11.35 -6.72 8.13
CA GLY A 137 -12.40 -5.77 8.50
C GLY A 137 -13.83 -6.31 8.33
N PRO A 138 -14.83 -5.42 8.31
CA PRO A 138 -16.25 -5.78 8.10
C PRO A 138 -16.51 -6.58 6.81
N ASP A 139 -15.76 -6.31 5.74
CA ASP A 139 -15.90 -7.03 4.45
C ASP A 139 -15.58 -8.51 4.60
N SER A 140 -14.56 -8.88 5.38
CA SER A 140 -14.24 -10.28 5.65
C SER A 140 -15.36 -11.02 6.38
N ILE A 141 -16.07 -10.37 7.31
CA ILE A 141 -17.24 -10.96 7.98
C ILE A 141 -18.37 -11.16 6.97
N ARG A 142 -18.62 -10.20 6.07
CA ARG A 142 -19.59 -10.33 4.97
C ARG A 142 -19.18 -11.40 3.95
N SER A 143 -17.89 -11.63 3.73
CA SER A 143 -17.38 -12.61 2.77
C SER A 143 -17.34 -14.05 3.31
N TYR A 144 -17.10 -14.23 4.61
CA TYR A 144 -17.03 -15.55 5.26
C TYR A 144 -18.34 -16.00 5.93
N THR A 145 -19.37 -15.15 5.93
CA THR A 145 -20.71 -15.51 6.43
C THR A 145 -21.78 -15.36 5.34
N ARG A 146 -22.91 -16.07 5.48
CA ARG A 146 -24.05 -15.95 4.57
C ARG A 146 -25.26 -15.41 5.32
N GLY A 147 -25.75 -14.25 4.88
CA GLY A 147 -26.98 -13.66 5.40
C GLY A 147 -28.15 -14.65 5.28
N THR A 148 -28.81 -14.92 6.41
CA THR A 148 -29.96 -15.82 6.51
C THR A 148 -31.11 -15.04 7.14
N VAL A 149 -32.24 -14.95 6.43
CA VAL A 149 -33.45 -14.26 6.92
C VAL A 149 -34.45 -15.31 7.35
N VAL A 150 -34.92 -15.21 8.60
CA VAL A 150 -35.95 -16.09 9.16
C VAL A 150 -37.18 -15.26 9.46
N THR A 151 -38.30 -15.60 8.82
CA THR A 151 -39.62 -15.02 9.10
C THR A 151 -40.49 -16.11 9.69
N SER A 152 -40.88 -15.97 10.96
CA SER A 152 -41.74 -16.92 11.67
C SER A 152 -43.02 -16.23 12.16
N ARG A 153 -44.14 -16.97 12.08
CA ARG A 153 -45.41 -16.62 12.69
C ARG A 153 -45.87 -17.83 13.49
N TRP A 154 -46.21 -17.61 14.75
CA TRP A 154 -46.74 -18.63 15.64
C TRP A 154 -48.21 -18.30 15.89
N PRO A 155 -49.17 -19.01 15.27
CA PRO A 155 -50.59 -18.86 15.56
C PRO A 155 -50.93 -19.49 16.92
N ASP A 156 -52.09 -19.13 17.46
CA ASP A 156 -52.66 -19.74 18.65
C ASP A 156 -53.02 -21.22 18.38
N PRO A 157 -52.60 -22.18 19.22
CA PRO A 157 -52.89 -23.61 19.03
C PRO A 157 -54.36 -23.98 19.29
N GLU A 158 -55.13 -23.17 20.03
CA GLU A 158 -56.55 -23.41 20.30
C GLU A 158 -57.47 -22.81 19.23
N THR A 159 -57.00 -21.78 18.50
CA THR A 159 -57.76 -21.11 17.42
C THR A 159 -56.97 -21.07 16.10
N PRO A 160 -57.02 -22.14 15.28
CA PRO A 160 -56.22 -22.28 14.05
C PRO A 160 -56.76 -21.45 12.85
N GLU A 161 -57.16 -20.20 13.08
CA GLU A 161 -57.61 -19.29 12.02
C GLU A 161 -56.45 -18.58 11.33
N ILE A 162 -56.21 -18.92 10.07
CA ILE A 162 -55.18 -18.28 9.23
C ILE A 162 -55.71 -16.95 8.69
N ASN A 163 -55.83 -15.93 9.55
CA ASN A 163 -56.09 -14.57 9.07
C ASN A 163 -54.86 -14.05 8.29
N LEU A 164 -55.05 -13.82 6.98
CA LEU A 164 -54.04 -13.37 6.02
C LEU A 164 -54.06 -11.85 5.76
N GLY A 165 -54.92 -11.09 6.43
CA GLY A 165 -55.02 -9.63 6.27
C GLY A 165 -55.73 -9.15 5.01
N PHE A 166 -56.21 -10.06 4.15
CA PHE A 166 -57.09 -9.70 3.03
C PHE A 166 -58.46 -9.28 3.54
N SER A 167 -58.98 -8.14 3.04
CA SER A 167 -60.35 -7.73 3.31
C SER A 167 -61.30 -8.74 2.64
N GLN A 168 -62.16 -9.40 3.42
CA GLN A 168 -63.14 -10.32 2.85
C GLN A 168 -64.22 -9.53 2.10
N MET A 169 -64.45 -9.91 0.84
CA MET A 169 -65.52 -9.34 0.03
C MET A 169 -66.86 -9.93 0.48
N SER A 170 -67.82 -9.05 0.74
CA SER A 170 -69.21 -9.34 1.15
C SER A 170 -70.07 -9.81 -0.01
#